data_AF-A0A6G1S7Q4-F1
#
_entry.id   AF-A0A6G1S7Q4-F1
#
_cell.length_a   1.000
_cell.length_b   1.000
_cell.length_c   1.000
_cell.angle_alpha   90.00
_cell.angle_beta   90.00
_cell.angle_gamma   90.00
#
_symmetry.space_group_name_H-M   'P 1'
#
loop_
_entity.id
_entity.type
_entity.pdbx_description
1 polymer ?
#
loop_
_entity_poly.entity_id
_entity_poly.type
_entity_poly.pdbx_seq_one_letter_code
_entity_poly.pdbx_strand_id
1 'polypeptide(L)'
;VVIRIIIISMSLKLLGGRLLAFSKTNFKWSGARFLTASNAPAASGNIFLSRVQVNIGSPGHNATIAVINLNDVRTRNSLSRENVYTLLETLNRLEEDQARGEPIRALILRSNVPSVFCAGANLKERQAMSRAQVESWLRVQRSLMDALSDFLYPTIAAIGGHAL
;
A
#
# COMPACT_ATOMS: atom_id res chain seq x y z
N VAL A 1 20.72 0.41 -9.48
CA VAL A 1 19.39 1.01 -9.29
C VAL A 1 18.84 0.51 -7.96
N VAL A 2 18.77 1.37 -6.95
CA VAL A 2 18.50 0.97 -5.56
C VAL A 2 17.00 0.88 -5.36
N ILE A 3 16.49 -0.33 -5.10
CA ILE A 3 15.09 -0.57 -4.72
C ILE A 3 14.79 0.25 -3.45
N ARG A 4 13.92 1.27 -3.54
CA ARG A 4 13.51 2.13 -2.40
C ARG A 4 12.26 1.61 -1.68
N ILE A 5 11.85 0.35 -1.88
CA ILE A 5 10.78 -0.26 -1.11
C ILE A 5 11.34 -0.64 0.26
N ILE A 6 11.13 0.23 1.25
CA ILE A 6 11.39 -0.12 2.65
C ILE A 6 10.29 -1.09 3.07
N ILE A 7 10.64 -2.38 3.15
CA ILE A 7 9.78 -3.42 3.71
C ILE A 7 9.92 -3.37 5.23
N ILE A 8 8.88 -2.92 5.93
CA ILE A 8 8.82 -3.01 7.39
C ILE A 8 8.09 -4.31 7.73
N SER A 9 8.86 -5.35 8.10
CA SER A 9 8.34 -6.65 8.56
C SER A 9 8.26 -6.67 10.09
N MET A 10 7.07 -6.86 10.65
CA MET A 10 6.88 -7.01 12.11
C MET A 10 6.82 -8.50 12.48
N SER A 11 7.87 -9.03 13.13
CA SER A 11 7.87 -10.38 13.72
C SER A 11 7.89 -10.30 15.25
N LEU A 12 6.95 -11.00 15.89
CA LEU A 12 6.80 -11.09 17.35
C LEU A 12 7.51 -12.36 17.86
N LYS A 13 8.47 -12.25 18.79
CA LYS A 13 8.95 -13.38 19.60
C LYS A 13 9.12 -12.93 21.05
N LEU A 14 8.51 -13.69 21.96
CA LEU A 14 8.70 -13.58 23.42
C LEU A 14 9.67 -14.68 23.85
N LEU A 15 10.78 -14.31 24.50
CA LEU A 15 11.50 -15.18 25.44
C LEU A 15 12.45 -14.33 26.31
N GLY A 16 12.40 -14.48 27.64
CA GLY A 16 13.57 -14.22 28.50
C GLY A 16 13.65 -12.92 29.31
N GLY A 17 12.56 -12.38 29.85
CA GLY A 17 12.63 -11.54 31.06
C GLY A 17 13.09 -10.08 30.91
N ARG A 18 13.24 -9.56 29.69
CA ARG A 18 13.28 -8.11 29.41
C ARG A 18 12.28 -7.77 28.32
N LEU A 19 11.16 -7.19 28.73
CA LEU A 19 10.05 -6.80 27.86
C LEU A 19 10.25 -5.36 27.36
N LEU A 20 10.85 -5.18 26.19
CA LEU A 20 10.52 -4.03 25.34
C LEU A 20 9.46 -4.51 24.36
N ALA A 21 8.22 -4.59 24.84
CA ALA A 21 7.07 -4.89 24.01
C ALA A 21 6.79 -3.71 23.09
N PHE A 22 6.84 -3.93 21.77
CA PHE A 22 6.00 -3.16 20.85
C PHE A 22 4.58 -3.73 20.94
N SER A 23 3.86 -3.27 21.96
CA SER A 23 2.44 -3.51 22.17
C SER A 23 1.60 -2.68 21.18
N LYS A 24 0.42 -3.19 20.85
CA LYS A 24 -0.59 -2.72 19.87
C LYS A 24 -1.07 -1.27 19.99
N THR A 25 -0.50 -0.45 20.86
CA THR A 25 -0.84 0.98 21.01
C THR A 25 0.39 1.68 21.57
N ASN A 26 0.75 2.83 20.99
CA ASN A 26 1.86 3.73 21.36
C ASN A 26 3.14 3.64 20.52
N PHE A 27 3.03 3.59 19.19
CA PHE A 27 4.02 4.34 18.40
C PHE A 27 3.71 5.83 18.54
N LYS A 28 4.30 6.48 19.55
CA LYS A 28 4.27 7.95 19.65
C LYS A 28 5.26 8.51 18.63
N TRP A 29 4.78 8.86 17.44
CA TRP A 29 5.40 9.93 16.67
C TRP A 29 5.30 11.20 17.52
N SER A 30 6.39 11.62 18.16
CA SER A 30 6.48 12.95 18.77
C SER A 30 6.53 13.99 17.64
N GLY A 31 5.41 14.26 16.98
CA GLY A 31 5.28 15.27 15.94
C GLY A 31 4.22 15.01 14.88
N ALA A 32 3.99 13.76 14.47
CA ALA A 32 2.92 13.43 13.53
C ALA A 32 1.63 13.11 14.29
N ARG A 33 0.77 14.11 14.42
CA ARG A 33 -0.67 13.84 14.57
C ARG A 33 -1.12 13.19 13.25
N PHE A 34 -1.49 11.91 13.29
CA PHE A 34 -2.41 11.38 12.29
C PHE A 34 -3.71 12.18 12.47
N LEU A 35 -3.88 13.23 11.66
CA LEU A 35 -5.21 13.75 11.43
C LEU A 35 -5.93 12.59 10.74
N THR A 36 -6.73 11.84 11.51
CA THR A 36 -7.73 10.94 10.96
C THR A 36 -8.42 11.73 9.87
N ALA A 37 -8.22 11.31 8.62
CA ALA A 37 -8.86 11.93 7.48
C ALA A 37 -10.34 12.03 7.84
N SER A 38 -10.83 13.26 7.98
CA SER A 38 -12.23 13.56 8.19
C SER A 38 -12.99 12.91 7.05
N ASN A 39 -13.85 11.93 7.38
CA ASN A 39 -14.85 11.34 6.50
C ASN A 39 -14.36 11.04 5.07
N ALA A 40 -13.47 10.06 4.91
CA ALA A 40 -13.53 9.29 3.67
C ALA A 40 -14.81 8.44 3.73
N PRO A 41 -15.71 8.50 2.73
CA PRO A 41 -16.86 7.62 2.68
C PRO A 41 -16.37 6.18 2.80
N ALA A 42 -17.15 5.29 3.42
CA ALA A 42 -16.84 3.86 3.50
C ALA A 42 -16.42 3.39 2.11
N ALA A 43 -15.12 3.23 1.90
CA ALA A 43 -14.57 3.17 0.56
C ALA A 43 -15.10 1.90 -0.11
N SER A 44 -16.01 2.07 -1.07
CA SER A 44 -16.61 0.95 -1.78
C SER A 44 -15.58 0.44 -2.77
N GLY A 45 -14.90 -0.64 -2.43
CA GLY A 45 -13.98 -1.30 -3.35
C GLY A 45 -12.89 -2.10 -2.65
N ASN A 46 -12.30 -3.00 -3.42
CA ASN A 46 -11.18 -3.84 -3.01
C ASN A 46 -9.89 -3.02 -2.77
N ILE A 47 -9.77 -1.86 -3.42
CA ILE A 47 -8.61 -0.97 -3.30
C ILE A 47 -9.09 0.47 -3.21
N PHE A 48 -8.56 1.22 -2.25
CA PHE A 48 -8.93 2.63 -2.10
C PHE A 48 -7.78 3.49 -1.59
N LEU A 49 -7.79 4.74 -2.04
CA LEU A 49 -6.81 5.75 -1.67
C LEU A 49 -7.33 6.57 -0.48
N SER A 50 -6.46 6.77 0.50
CA SER A 50 -6.65 7.71 1.60
C SER A 50 -5.45 8.64 1.69
N ARG A 51 -5.64 9.80 2.32
CA ARG A 51 -4.57 10.79 2.51
C ARG A 51 -4.41 11.13 3.99
N VAL A 52 -3.16 11.23 4.42
CA VAL A 52 -2.81 11.62 5.80
C VAL A 52 -2.01 12.91 5.74
N GLN A 53 -2.43 13.91 6.50
CA GLN A 53 -1.67 15.14 6.69
C GLN A 53 -0.71 14.97 7.87
N VAL A 54 0.57 15.27 7.64
CA VAL A 54 1.65 15.18 8.63
C VAL A 54 2.24 16.57 8.85
N ASN A 55 2.26 17.02 10.10
CA ASN A 55 2.93 18.27 10.45
C ASN A 55 4.45 18.07 10.39
N ILE A 56 5.15 18.95 9.65
CA ILE A 56 6.60 18.85 9.42
C ILE A 56 7.43 19.85 10.22
N GLY A 57 6.88 20.38 11.32
CA GLY A 57 7.65 21.11 12.34
C GLY A 57 7.35 22.61 12.44
N SER A 58 6.60 23.18 11.48
CA SER A 58 6.18 24.58 11.50
C SER A 58 4.66 24.69 11.32
N PRO A 59 3.95 25.59 12.02
CA PRO A 59 2.54 25.86 11.77
C PRO A 59 2.29 26.18 10.29
N GLY A 60 1.21 25.62 9.72
CA GLY A 60 0.87 25.78 8.30
C GLY A 60 1.69 24.93 7.32
N HIS A 61 2.77 24.27 7.77
CA HIS A 61 3.57 23.40 6.92
C HIS A 61 3.16 21.94 7.17
N ASN A 62 2.25 21.45 6.32
CA ASN A 62 1.81 20.07 6.33
C ASN A 62 2.32 19.34 5.08
N ALA A 63 2.66 18.07 5.24
CA ALA A 63 2.98 17.14 4.18
C ALA A 63 1.84 16.15 3.99
N THR A 64 1.45 15.89 2.75
CA THR A 64 0.47 14.87 2.42
C THR A 64 1.16 13.52 2.19
N ILE A 65 0.70 12.47 2.84
CA ILE A 65 1.08 11.08 2.59
C ILE A 65 -0.10 10.36 1.93
N ALA A 66 0.12 9.75 0.77
CA ALA A 66 -0.88 8.88 0.15
C ALA A 66 -0.80 7.49 0.78
N VAL A 67 -1.96 6.89 1.02
CA VAL A 67 -2.07 5.52 1.52
C VAL A 67 -3.03 4.74 0.63
N ILE A 68 -2.50 3.79 -0.13
CA ILE A 68 -3.28 2.79 -0.86
C ILE A 68 -3.59 1.64 0.10
N ASN A 69 -4.88 1.39 0.29
CA ASN A 69 -5.37 0.33 1.16
C ASN A 69 -5.89 -0.83 0.32
N LEU A 70 -5.28 -2.01 0.47
CA LEU A 70 -5.76 -3.27 -0.07
C LEU A 70 -6.79 -3.89 0.89
N ASN A 71 -7.97 -4.20 0.39
CA ASN A 71 -9.13 -4.63 1.17
C ASN A 71 -9.98 -5.71 0.47
N ASP A 72 -9.39 -6.50 -0.43
CA ASP A 72 -10.05 -7.66 -1.03
C ASP A 72 -9.96 -8.87 -0.09
N VAL A 73 -10.89 -8.94 0.86
CA VAL A 73 -10.99 -10.07 1.80
C VAL A 73 -11.23 -11.40 1.07
N ARG A 74 -12.03 -11.37 -0.01
CA ARG A 74 -12.48 -12.56 -0.73
C ARG A 74 -11.33 -13.28 -1.44
N THR A 75 -10.41 -12.51 -2.04
CA THR A 75 -9.23 -13.07 -2.73
C THR A 75 -7.94 -12.91 -1.95
N ARG A 76 -8.02 -12.38 -0.72
CA ARG A 76 -6.88 -12.08 0.16
C ARG A 76 -5.87 -11.15 -0.51
N ASN A 77 -6.38 -10.07 -1.11
CA ASN A 77 -5.61 -9.10 -1.88
C ASN A 77 -4.78 -9.74 -2.99
N SER A 78 -5.30 -10.76 -3.69
CA SER A 78 -4.59 -11.33 -4.83
C SER A 78 -4.39 -10.26 -5.93
N LEU A 79 -3.36 -10.44 -6.75
CA LEU A 79 -3.13 -9.69 -7.98
C LEU A 79 -4.09 -10.16 -9.09
N SER A 80 -5.40 -10.07 -8.80
CA SER A 80 -6.48 -10.24 -9.74
C SER A 80 -6.45 -9.14 -10.80
N ARG A 81 -7.15 -9.35 -11.93
CA ARG A 81 -7.28 -8.32 -12.97
C ARG A 81 -7.81 -7.02 -12.41
N GLU A 82 -8.90 -7.10 -11.67
CA GLU A 82 -9.53 -5.95 -11.01
C GLU A 82 -8.51 -5.18 -10.15
N ASN A 83 -7.84 -5.86 -9.22
CA ASN A 83 -6.92 -5.23 -8.28
C ASN A 83 -5.70 -4.61 -8.99
N VAL A 84 -5.14 -5.29 -10.00
CA VAL A 84 -3.99 -4.78 -10.75
C VAL A 84 -4.36 -3.52 -11.54
N TYR A 85 -5.50 -3.51 -12.23
CA TYR A 85 -5.94 -2.33 -12.97
C TYR A 85 -6.30 -1.17 -12.03
N THR A 86 -6.99 -1.43 -10.92
CA THR A 86 -7.29 -0.38 -9.93
C THR A 86 -6.03 0.19 -9.28
N LEU A 87 -4.98 -0.61 -9.07
CA LEU A 87 -3.69 -0.11 -8.58
C LEU A 87 -3.03 0.81 -9.61
N LEU A 88 -2.93 0.36 -10.86
CA LEU A 88 -2.36 1.18 -11.95
C LEU A 88 -3.11 2.51 -12.10
N GLU A 89 -4.44 2.47 -12.10
CA GLU A 89 -5.27 3.67 -12.15
C GLU A 89 -5.04 4.59 -10.94
N THR A 90 -4.90 4.01 -9.74
CA THR A 90 -4.63 4.78 -8.52
C THR A 90 -3.26 5.46 -8.57
N LEU A 91 -2.23 4.79 -9.11
CA LEU A 91 -0.90 5.38 -9.29
C LEU A 91 -0.94 6.52 -10.31
N ASN A 92 -1.57 6.30 -11.47
CA ASN A 92 -1.75 7.34 -12.48
C ASN A 92 -2.48 8.57 -11.91
N ARG A 93 -3.54 8.36 -11.12
CA ARG A 93 -4.26 9.46 -10.48
C ARG A 93 -3.37 10.28 -9.53
N LEU A 94 -2.47 9.63 -8.80
CA LEU A 94 -1.52 10.33 -7.92
C LEU A 94 -0.50 11.17 -8.70
N GLU A 95 -0.05 10.71 -9.86
CA GLU A 95 0.82 11.48 -10.75
C GLU A 95 0.08 12.68 -11.36
N GLU A 96 -1.18 12.50 -11.73
CA GLU A 96 -2.03 13.61 -12.19
C GLU A 96 -2.30 14.64 -11.08
N ASP A 97 -2.57 14.19 -9.85
CA ASP A 97 -2.75 15.07 -8.69
C ASP A 97 -1.51 15.94 -8.47
N GLN A 98 -0.32 15.35 -8.62
CA GLN A 98 0.92 16.12 -8.59
C GLN A 98 0.98 17.16 -9.72
N ALA A 99 0.64 16.79 -10.96
CA ALA A 99 0.64 17.72 -12.08
C ALA A 99 -0.34 18.89 -11.86
N ARG A 100 -1.41 18.68 -11.08
CA ARG A 100 -2.36 19.70 -10.64
C ARG A 100 -1.90 20.54 -9.44
N GLY A 101 -0.71 20.29 -8.89
CA GLY A 101 -0.18 21.02 -7.74
C GLY A 101 -0.60 20.46 -6.38
N GLU A 102 -1.04 19.21 -6.32
CA GLU A 102 -1.38 18.49 -5.08
C GLU A 102 -0.34 17.38 -4.75
N PRO A 103 0.96 17.72 -4.57
CA PRO A 103 2.00 16.72 -4.40
C PRO A 103 1.85 15.96 -3.08
N ILE A 104 2.17 14.68 -3.13
CA ILE A 104 2.39 13.86 -1.93
C ILE A 104 3.88 13.85 -1.58
N ARG A 105 4.21 13.41 -0.37
CA ARG A 105 5.60 13.29 0.11
C ARG A 105 6.08 11.86 0.20
N ALA A 106 5.16 10.91 0.30
CA ALA A 106 5.41 9.48 0.21
C ALA A 106 4.11 8.75 -0.12
N LEU A 107 4.25 7.53 -0.64
CA LEU A 107 3.20 6.56 -0.83
C LEU A 107 3.37 5.41 0.16
N ILE A 108 2.29 5.03 0.85
CA ILE A 108 2.22 3.82 1.66
C ILE A 108 1.26 2.84 1.00
N LEU A 109 1.73 1.62 0.73
CA LEU A 109 0.89 0.50 0.35
C LEU A 109 0.69 -0.39 1.58
N ARG A 110 -0.56 -0.62 1.98
CA ARG A 110 -0.89 -1.44 3.16
C ARG A 110 -2.09 -2.34 2.90
N SER A 111 -2.23 -3.36 3.74
CA SER A 111 -3.43 -4.17 3.80
C SER A 111 -4.33 -3.80 4.98
N ASN A 112 -5.63 -3.87 4.74
CA ASN A 112 -6.70 -3.87 5.73
C ASN A 112 -7.28 -5.28 5.97
N VAL A 113 -6.83 -6.28 5.21
CA VAL A 113 -7.17 -7.68 5.43
C VAL A 113 -6.27 -8.25 6.55
N PRO A 114 -6.83 -8.79 7.65
CA PRO A 114 -6.04 -9.34 8.73
C PRO A 114 -5.08 -10.45 8.28
N SER A 115 -3.84 -10.43 8.77
CA SER A 115 -2.82 -11.46 8.57
C SER A 115 -2.39 -11.73 7.12
N VAL A 116 -2.88 -10.95 6.15
CA VAL A 116 -2.49 -11.04 4.74
C VAL A 116 -2.18 -9.66 4.20
N PHE A 117 -1.02 -9.49 3.59
CA PHE A 117 -0.71 -8.33 2.79
C PHE A 117 -1.23 -8.50 1.36
N CYS A 118 -0.75 -9.53 0.66
CA CYS A 118 -1.11 -9.89 -0.71
C CYS A 118 -0.86 -11.38 -0.92
N ALA A 119 -1.85 -12.12 -1.43
CA ALA A 119 -1.70 -13.55 -1.69
C ALA A 119 -1.01 -13.89 -3.03
N GLY A 120 -0.50 -12.88 -3.74
CA GLY A 120 0.18 -13.05 -5.02
C GLY A 120 -0.79 -13.25 -6.19
N ALA A 121 -0.34 -13.98 -7.22
CA ALA A 121 -1.13 -14.18 -8.43
C ALA A 121 -2.48 -14.89 -8.16
N ASN A 122 -3.54 -14.43 -8.82
CA ASN A 122 -4.85 -15.07 -8.71
C ASN A 122 -4.91 -16.36 -9.56
N LEU A 123 -4.76 -17.51 -8.90
CA LEU A 123 -4.77 -18.82 -9.57
C LEU A 123 -6.12 -19.17 -10.21
N LYS A 124 -7.24 -18.65 -9.67
CA LYS A 124 -8.58 -18.91 -10.25
C LYS A 124 -8.73 -18.23 -11.61
N GLU A 125 -8.30 -16.97 -11.72
CA GLU A 125 -8.28 -16.27 -13.01
C GLU A 125 -7.34 -16.96 -13.99
N ARG A 126 -6.18 -17.41 -13.51
CA ARG A 126 -5.19 -18.12 -14.35
C ARG A 126 -5.74 -19.42 -14.94
N GLN A 127 -6.57 -20.16 -14.21
CA GLN A 127 -7.17 -21.40 -14.71
C GLN A 127 -8.08 -21.17 -15.94
N ALA A 128 -8.69 -19.99 -16.04
CA ALA A 128 -9.55 -19.63 -17.17
C ALA A 128 -8.77 -19.04 -18.37
N MET A 129 -7.44 -18.95 -18.30
CA MET A 129 -6.60 -18.33 -19.33
C MET A 129 -5.89 -19.38 -20.18
N SER A 130 -5.80 -19.15 -21.49
CA SER A 130 -4.86 -19.85 -22.36
C SER A 130 -3.42 -19.45 -22.01
N ARG A 131 -2.43 -20.24 -22.46
CA ARG A 131 -1.01 -19.94 -22.24
C ARG A 131 -0.62 -18.55 -22.74
N ALA A 132 -1.06 -18.16 -23.93
CA ALA A 132 -0.79 -16.84 -24.50
C ALA A 132 -1.42 -15.72 -23.67
N GLN A 133 -2.63 -15.93 -23.13
CA GLN A 133 -3.28 -14.98 -22.23
C GLN A 133 -2.54 -14.85 -20.90
N VAL A 134 -2.02 -15.95 -20.33
CA VAL A 134 -1.19 -15.91 -19.12
C VAL A 134 0.09 -15.11 -19.36
N GLU A 135 0.79 -15.34 -20.46
CA GLU A 135 2.01 -14.59 -20.79
C GLU A 135 1.75 -13.09 -20.94
N SER A 136 0.63 -12.72 -21.58
CA SER A 136 0.19 -11.32 -21.65
C SER A 136 -0.13 -10.76 -20.27
N TRP A 137 -0.84 -11.52 -19.44
CA TRP A 137 -1.20 -11.09 -18.10
C TRP A 137 0.01 -10.88 -17.19
N LEU A 138 1.02 -11.75 -17.26
CA LEU A 138 2.26 -11.59 -16.53
C LEU A 138 3.04 -10.33 -16.95
N ARG A 139 2.91 -9.87 -18.20
CA ARG A 139 3.47 -8.57 -18.62
C ARG A 139 2.78 -7.41 -17.91
N VAL A 140 1.45 -7.45 -17.79
CA VAL A 140 0.68 -6.42 -17.06
C VAL A 140 0.99 -6.42 -15.57
N GLN A 141 1.13 -7.60 -14.95
CA GLN A 141 1.54 -7.68 -13.54
C GLN A 141 2.96 -7.11 -13.33
N ARG A 142 3.89 -7.35 -14.25
CA ARG A 142 5.23 -6.75 -14.20
C ARG A 142 5.18 -5.23 -14.35
N SER A 143 4.38 -4.70 -15.29
CA SER A 143 4.28 -3.24 -15.44
C SER A 143 3.73 -2.55 -14.20
N LEU A 144 2.87 -3.21 -13.41
CA LEU A 144 2.47 -2.69 -12.10
C LEU A 144 3.65 -2.63 -11.12
N MET A 145 4.49 -3.66 -11.07
CA MET A 145 5.67 -3.67 -10.19
C MET A 145 6.68 -2.60 -10.62
N ASP A 146 6.88 -2.45 -11.93
CA ASP A 146 7.73 -1.41 -12.50
C ASP A 146 7.18 -0.02 -12.13
N ALA A 147 5.87 0.22 -12.31
CA ALA A 147 5.22 1.46 -11.92
C ALA A 147 5.35 1.77 -10.42
N LEU A 148 5.26 0.77 -9.53
CA LEU A 148 5.48 0.95 -8.09
C LEU A 148 6.94 1.26 -7.74
N SER A 149 7.88 0.66 -8.47
CA SER A 149 9.32 0.85 -8.28
C SER A 149 9.80 2.21 -8.79
N ASP A 150 9.29 2.63 -9.94
CA ASP A 150 9.67 3.87 -10.62
C ASP A 150 8.82 5.07 -10.17
N PHE A 151 7.86 4.84 -9.28
CA PHE A 151 6.99 5.88 -8.74
C PHE A 151 7.80 7.05 -8.15
N LEU A 152 7.41 8.27 -8.48
CA LEU A 152 8.21 9.48 -8.22
C LEU A 152 8.54 9.70 -6.73
N TYR A 153 7.60 9.33 -5.86
CA TYR A 153 7.71 9.53 -4.42
C TYR A 153 8.21 8.28 -3.71
N PRO A 154 8.87 8.41 -2.55
CA PRO A 154 9.22 7.25 -1.73
C PRO A 154 8.00 6.35 -1.47
N THR A 155 8.11 5.08 -1.86
CA THR A 155 7.05 4.08 -1.72
C THR A 155 7.40 3.09 -0.62
N ILE A 156 6.52 2.94 0.37
CA ILE A 156 6.71 2.09 1.54
C ILE A 156 5.64 1.00 1.54
N ALA A 157 6.04 -0.26 1.67
CA ALA A 157 5.13 -1.38 1.86
C ALA A 157 5.01 -1.70 3.36
N ALA A 158 3.82 -1.51 3.93
CA ALA A 158 3.51 -1.87 5.31
C ALA A 158 2.99 -3.32 5.36
N ILE A 159 3.93 -4.27 5.49
CA ILE A 159 3.65 -5.71 5.43
C ILE A 159 3.41 -6.26 6.84
N GLY A 160 2.14 -6.31 7.23
CA GLY A 160 1.69 -6.89 8.51
C GLY A 160 1.18 -8.33 8.42
N GLY A 161 1.39 -9.01 7.29
CA GLY A 161 0.83 -10.34 7.02
C GLY A 161 1.49 -11.02 5.83
N HIS A 162 0.93 -12.14 5.39
CA HIS A 162 1.47 -12.93 4.27
C HIS A 162 1.60 -12.10 2.99
N ALA A 163 2.78 -12.15 2.37
CA ALA A 163 3.09 -11.60 1.06
C ALA A 163 3.72 -12.72 0.22
N LEU A 164 3.03 -13.16 -0.83
CA LEU A 164 3.37 -14.34 -1.63
C LEU A 164 3.53 -14.01 -3.12
#